data_AF-A0A9X2YLD8-F1
#
_entry.id   AF-A0A9X2YLD8-F1
#
_cell.length_a   1.000
_cell.length_b   1.000
_cell.length_c   1.000
_cell.angle_alpha   90.00
_cell.angle_beta   90.00
_cell.angle_gamma   90.00
#
_symmetry.space_group_name_H-M   'P 1'
#
loop_
_entity.id
_entity.type
_entity.pdbx_description
1 polymer ?
#
loop_
_entity_poly.entity_id
_entity_poly.type
_entity_poly.pdbx_seq_one_letter_code
_entity_poly.pdbx_strand_id
1 'polypeptide(L)'
;MNRGFVIAVGGAALVIAGLSGCSSDSKESSATESASSSSGTGETKLTVDGQEQQLQGTVACTSMGGNLNIGFGQATGGIGAVISEGDEPVVRSVGLGNVNGVTLAYQEGTGQGNAEVEKDDKTYTIKGNATGVDMANPMAGQITKPFELSVTCP
;
A
#
# COMPACT_ATOMS: atom_id res chain seq x y z
N MET A 1 44.86 32.27 1.29
CA MET A 1 44.86 33.00 2.58
C MET A 1 44.07 34.28 2.42
N ASN A 2 42.90 34.38 3.05
CA ASN A 2 42.53 35.45 3.99
C ASN A 2 41.06 35.30 4.39
N ARG A 3 40.86 35.31 5.70
CA ARG A 3 39.63 35.02 6.44
C ARG A 3 38.81 36.30 6.60
N GLY A 4 37.50 36.16 6.63
CA GLY A 4 36.56 37.14 7.20
C GLY A 4 35.18 36.49 7.20
N PHE A 5 34.29 36.65 8.17
CA PHE A 5 34.33 37.29 9.48
C PHE A 5 33.16 36.65 10.28
N VAL A 6 33.10 36.95 11.56
CA VAL A 6 32.40 36.27 12.66
C VAL A 6 30.94 36.79 12.83
N ILE A 7 30.17 36.17 13.75
CA ILE A 7 29.01 36.70 14.53
C ILE A 7 27.63 36.31 13.96
N ALA A 8 26.61 35.80 14.69
CA ALA A 8 26.23 35.95 16.09
C ALA A 8 25.42 34.76 16.64
N VAL A 9 25.55 34.53 17.95
CA VAL A 9 24.64 33.75 18.81
C VAL A 9 23.68 34.73 19.50
N GLY A 10 22.40 34.36 19.59
CA GLY A 10 21.36 34.99 20.42
C GLY A 10 20.00 34.94 19.71
N GLY A 11 18.87 34.59 20.31
CA GLY A 11 18.50 34.22 21.68
C GLY A 11 16.97 34.20 21.76
N ALA A 12 16.44 33.33 22.62
CA ALA A 12 15.12 33.35 23.27
C ALA A 12 13.80 33.30 22.45
N ALA A 13 12.93 32.43 22.96
CA ALA A 13 11.58 32.07 22.56
C ALA A 13 10.57 33.22 22.44
N LEU A 14 9.58 33.02 21.57
CA LEU A 14 8.23 33.54 21.73
C LEU A 14 7.20 32.45 21.42
N VAL A 15 6.39 32.15 22.43
CA VAL A 15 5.18 31.33 22.37
C VAL A 15 4.06 32.17 21.76
N ILE A 16 3.39 31.69 20.71
CA ILE A 16 2.04 32.13 20.36
C ILE A 16 1.20 30.90 20.03
N ALA A 17 0.11 30.77 20.77
CA ALA A 17 -0.89 29.74 20.68
C ALA A 17 -1.83 29.95 19.47
N GLY A 18 -2.25 28.83 18.88
CA GLY A 18 -3.58 28.60 18.30
C GLY A 18 -3.93 29.35 17.01
N LEU A 19 -4.37 28.60 16.00
CA LEU A 19 -5.70 28.69 15.37
C LEU A 19 -5.75 27.69 14.21
N SER A 20 -6.77 26.84 14.24
CA SER A 20 -7.14 25.86 13.22
C SER A 20 -7.34 26.52 11.85
N GLY A 21 -6.84 25.88 10.78
CA GLY A 21 -7.05 26.36 9.42
C GLY A 21 -6.61 25.34 8.38
N CYS A 22 -7.54 24.45 8.01
CA CYS A 22 -7.43 23.56 6.85
C CYS A 22 -7.70 24.38 5.58
N SER A 23 -6.69 24.67 4.77
CA SER A 23 -6.79 24.83 3.29
C SER A 23 -5.45 25.21 2.65
N SER A 24 -5.09 24.37 1.66
CA SER A 24 -4.41 24.67 0.38
C SER A 24 -2.97 25.21 0.33
N ASP A 25 -2.17 24.42 -0.40
CA ASP A 25 -1.08 24.78 -1.32
C ASP A 25 0.01 25.76 -0.85
N SER A 26 1.24 25.26 -0.67
CA SER A 26 2.47 25.98 -1.03
C SER A 26 3.69 25.06 -1.09
N LYS A 27 4.43 25.24 -2.18
CA LYS A 27 5.66 24.57 -2.61
C LYS A 27 6.84 24.62 -1.64
N GLU A 28 7.65 23.58 -1.82
CA GLU A 28 9.10 23.46 -1.68
C GLU A 28 9.67 23.35 -0.26
N SER A 29 10.03 22.13 0.11
CA SER A 29 11.17 21.82 0.98
C SER A 29 11.59 20.35 0.82
N SER A 30 12.83 20.17 0.34
CA SER A 30 13.75 19.09 0.73
C SER A 30 13.29 17.63 0.55
N ALA A 31 13.88 16.95 -0.44
CA ALA A 31 13.78 15.50 -0.62
C ALA A 31 14.44 14.73 0.55
N THR A 32 13.73 14.66 1.66
CA THR A 32 13.72 13.49 2.53
C THR A 32 12.55 12.67 2.02
N GLU A 33 12.77 11.42 1.57
CA GLU A 33 11.66 10.48 1.32
C GLU A 33 10.87 10.34 2.63
N SER A 34 9.86 11.18 2.75
CA SER A 34 9.01 11.25 3.93
C SER A 34 7.94 10.20 3.70
N ALA A 35 8.01 9.11 4.47
CA ALA A 35 6.98 8.10 4.41
C ALA A 35 5.61 8.76 4.67
N SER A 36 4.70 8.63 3.72
CA SER A 36 3.34 9.16 3.82
C SER A 36 2.41 7.99 4.14
N SER A 37 1.54 8.16 5.13
CA SER A 37 0.58 7.14 5.53
C SER A 37 -0.83 7.72 5.64
N SER A 38 -1.80 6.95 5.19
CA SER A 38 -3.22 7.30 5.23
C SER A 38 -4.01 6.09 5.71
N SER A 39 -5.10 6.31 6.46
CA SER A 39 -6.01 5.24 6.87
C SER A 39 -7.46 5.73 6.94
N GLY A 40 -8.41 4.87 6.60
CA GLY A 40 -9.81 5.27 6.51
C GLY A 40 -10.75 4.15 6.03
N THR A 41 -12.05 4.46 6.03
CA THR A 41 -13.09 3.59 5.51
C THR A 41 -13.22 3.84 4.01
N GLY A 42 -12.40 3.14 3.22
CA GLY A 42 -12.48 3.15 1.76
C GLY A 42 -13.43 2.06 1.26
N GLU A 43 -14.04 2.28 0.08
CA GLU A 43 -14.69 1.19 -0.66
C GLU A 43 -13.62 0.19 -1.08
N THR A 44 -13.80 -1.06 -0.67
CA THR A 44 -12.88 -2.15 -0.99
C THR A 44 -13.67 -3.36 -1.43
N LYS A 45 -13.16 -4.00 -2.48
CA LYS A 45 -13.76 -5.21 -3.01
C LYS A 45 -12.66 -6.18 -3.39
N LEU A 46 -12.71 -7.38 -2.85
CA LEU A 46 -11.86 -8.49 -3.27
C LEU A 46 -12.75 -9.61 -3.78
N THR A 47 -12.42 -10.13 -4.97
CA THR A 47 -12.97 -11.39 -5.46
C THR A 47 -11.84 -12.37 -5.72
N VAL A 48 -12.07 -13.64 -5.38
CA VAL A 48 -11.14 -14.75 -5.64
C VAL A 48 -11.95 -15.87 -6.25
N ASP A 49 -11.54 -16.36 -7.42
CA ASP A 49 -12.27 -17.39 -8.17
C ASP A 49 -13.72 -16.97 -8.49
N GLY A 50 -13.94 -15.67 -8.70
CA GLY A 50 -15.27 -15.08 -8.91
C GLY A 50 -16.16 -15.02 -7.66
N GLN A 51 -15.65 -15.39 -6.48
CA GLN A 51 -16.36 -15.29 -5.21
C GLN A 51 -15.89 -14.07 -4.44
N GLU A 52 -16.83 -13.22 -4.02
CA GLU A 52 -16.53 -12.04 -3.21
C GLU A 52 -16.04 -12.45 -1.82
N GLN A 53 -14.94 -11.84 -1.39
CA GLN A 53 -14.34 -12.05 -0.08
C GLN A 53 -14.73 -10.89 0.83
N GLN A 54 -15.12 -11.21 2.07
CA GLN A 54 -15.45 -10.17 3.04
C GLN A 54 -14.19 -9.48 3.54
N LEU A 55 -13.96 -8.26 3.05
CA LEU A 55 -12.96 -7.36 3.60
C LEU A 55 -13.61 -6.55 4.72
N GLN A 56 -13.15 -6.75 5.96
CA GLN A 56 -13.62 -5.99 7.12
C GLN A 56 -12.51 -5.06 7.60
N GLY A 57 -12.91 -3.84 7.94
CA GLY A 57 -12.08 -2.84 8.61
C GLY A 57 -11.48 -1.78 7.69
N THR A 58 -10.42 -1.13 8.15
CA THR A 58 -9.88 0.10 7.54
C THR A 58 -8.82 -0.21 6.51
N VAL A 59 -8.82 0.50 5.39
CA VAL A 59 -7.67 0.50 4.46
C VAL A 59 -6.58 1.38 5.05
N ALA A 60 -5.35 0.91 5.01
CA ALA A 60 -4.16 1.69 5.30
C ALA A 60 -3.24 1.67 4.09
N CYS A 61 -2.88 2.84 3.57
CA CYS A 61 -1.94 2.99 2.46
C CYS A 61 -0.70 3.75 2.93
N THR A 62 0.48 3.17 2.76
CA THR A 62 1.76 3.76 3.18
C THR A 62 2.77 3.76 2.04
N SER A 63 3.24 4.94 1.65
CA SER A 63 4.32 5.14 0.70
C SER A 63 5.67 5.00 1.39
N MET A 64 6.51 4.07 0.91
CA MET A 64 7.85 3.84 1.44
C MET A 64 8.75 3.17 0.40
N GLY A 65 9.92 3.78 0.13
CA GLY A 65 10.96 3.20 -0.72
C GLY A 65 10.52 2.97 -2.17
N GLY A 66 9.81 3.94 -2.75
CA GLY A 66 9.28 3.86 -4.12
C GLY A 66 8.09 2.92 -4.30
N ASN A 67 7.48 2.44 -3.20
CA ASN A 67 6.33 1.55 -3.23
C ASN A 67 5.18 2.10 -2.39
N LEU A 68 3.96 1.83 -2.84
CA LEU A 68 2.74 1.99 -2.08
C LEU A 68 2.36 0.64 -1.46
N ASN A 69 2.35 0.59 -0.13
CA ASN A 69 1.97 -0.56 0.66
C ASN A 69 0.52 -0.41 1.10
N ILE A 70 -0.35 -1.30 0.63
CA ILE A 70 -1.78 -1.30 0.90
C ILE A 70 -2.09 -2.46 1.84
N GLY A 71 -2.64 -2.15 3.02
CA GLY A 71 -3.05 -3.13 4.02
C GLY A 71 -4.49 -2.94 4.45
N PHE A 72 -5.14 -4.04 4.85
CA PHE A 72 -6.53 -4.04 5.32
C PHE A 72 -6.55 -4.37 6.82
N GLY A 73 -6.73 -3.34 7.65
CA GLY A 73 -6.77 -3.44 9.11
C GLY A 73 -7.99 -4.22 9.55
N GLN A 74 -7.76 -5.37 10.21
CA GLN A 74 -8.73 -6.40 10.61
C GLN A 74 -8.98 -7.53 9.61
N ALA A 75 -8.35 -7.56 8.44
CA ALA A 75 -8.34 -8.77 7.62
C ALA A 75 -7.53 -9.85 8.35
N THR A 76 -8.23 -10.78 9.03
CA THR A 76 -7.69 -11.93 9.78
C THR A 76 -6.89 -12.94 8.92
N GLY A 77 -6.50 -12.55 7.70
CA GLY A 77 -5.75 -13.38 6.75
C GLY A 77 -4.48 -12.75 6.18
N GLY A 78 -4.10 -11.51 6.55
CA GLY A 78 -2.91 -10.89 5.94
C GLY A 78 -3.14 -10.46 4.48
N ILE A 79 -4.33 -9.91 4.21
CA ILE A 79 -4.68 -9.36 2.90
C ILE A 79 -3.94 -8.04 2.73
N GLY A 80 -3.33 -7.84 1.56
CA GLY A 80 -2.62 -6.61 1.22
C GLY A 80 -1.97 -6.66 -0.15
N ALA A 81 -1.45 -5.53 -0.59
CA ALA A 81 -0.74 -5.43 -1.85
C ALA A 81 0.43 -4.46 -1.73
N VAL A 82 1.49 -4.70 -2.50
CA VAL A 82 2.59 -3.76 -2.70
C VAL A 82 2.67 -3.48 -4.18
N ILE A 83 2.56 -2.20 -4.53
CA ILE A 83 2.71 -1.71 -5.91
C ILE A 83 3.79 -0.63 -5.95
N SER A 84 4.43 -0.41 -7.09
CA SER A 84 5.32 0.75 -7.23
C SER A 84 4.54 2.06 -7.19
N GLU A 85 5.20 3.13 -6.78
CA GLU A 85 4.63 4.48 -6.92
C GLU A 85 4.74 4.99 -8.37
N GLY A 86 3.99 6.06 -8.68
CA GLY A 86 3.97 6.69 -10.01
C GLY A 86 2.60 6.65 -10.69
N ASP A 87 2.56 7.10 -11.94
CA ASP A 87 1.35 7.14 -12.78
C ASP A 87 1.06 5.79 -13.44
N GLU A 88 2.10 5.03 -13.75
CA GLU A 88 2.04 3.66 -14.29
C GLU A 88 2.60 2.67 -13.26
N PRO A 89 1.87 2.36 -12.18
CA PRO A 89 2.35 1.45 -11.16
C PRO A 89 2.44 0.01 -11.67
N VAL A 90 3.32 -0.79 -11.07
CA VAL A 90 3.41 -2.24 -11.29
C VAL A 90 3.21 -2.99 -9.99
N VAL A 91 2.65 -4.20 -10.07
CA VAL A 91 2.40 -5.04 -8.90
C VAL A 91 3.67 -5.77 -8.49
N ARG A 92 4.13 -5.53 -7.26
CA ARG A 92 5.26 -6.25 -6.65
C ARG A 92 4.80 -7.51 -5.96
N SER A 93 3.74 -7.41 -5.17
CA SER A 93 3.16 -8.55 -4.45
C SER A 93 1.71 -8.33 -4.06
N VAL A 94 0.99 -9.42 -3.87
CA VAL A 94 -0.38 -9.44 -3.34
C VAL A 94 -0.49 -10.60 -2.36
N GLY A 95 -0.95 -10.33 -1.14
CA GLY A 95 -1.43 -11.34 -0.21
C GLY A 95 -2.95 -11.35 -0.22
N LEU A 96 -3.56 -12.50 -0.47
CA LEU A 96 -5.02 -12.68 -0.41
C LEU A 96 -5.47 -13.38 0.88
N GLY A 97 -4.51 -13.77 1.70
CA GLY A 97 -4.73 -14.54 2.91
C GLY A 97 -5.26 -15.95 2.64
N ASN A 98 -5.93 -16.52 3.64
CA ASN A 98 -6.51 -17.85 3.52
C ASN A 98 -7.90 -17.78 2.89
N VAL A 99 -8.05 -18.42 1.74
CA VAL A 99 -9.32 -18.57 1.01
C VAL A 99 -9.60 -20.07 0.90
N ASN A 100 -10.66 -20.53 1.57
CA ASN A 100 -11.07 -21.94 1.56
C ASN A 100 -9.95 -22.93 1.94
N GLY A 101 -9.13 -22.60 2.93
CA GLY A 101 -8.03 -23.47 3.39
C GLY A 101 -6.71 -23.29 2.62
N VAL A 102 -6.71 -22.52 1.53
CA VAL A 102 -5.52 -22.24 0.72
C VAL A 102 -5.04 -20.82 0.99
N THR A 103 -3.80 -20.66 1.42
CA THR A 103 -3.18 -19.33 1.51
C THR A 103 -2.66 -18.92 0.14
N LEU A 104 -3.27 -17.88 -0.43
CA LEU A 104 -3.00 -17.42 -1.79
C LEU A 104 -2.19 -16.12 -1.79
N ALA A 105 -1.17 -16.07 -2.64
CA ALA A 105 -0.36 -14.88 -2.86
C ALA A 105 0.22 -14.81 -4.27
N TYR A 106 0.56 -13.59 -4.70
CA TYR A 106 1.37 -13.32 -5.87
C TYR A 106 2.65 -12.60 -5.44
N GLN A 107 3.77 -12.94 -6.07
CA GLN A 107 5.05 -12.25 -5.92
C GLN A 107 5.76 -12.19 -7.27
N GLU A 108 6.12 -10.97 -7.68
CA GLU A 108 6.89 -10.71 -8.89
C GLU A 108 8.23 -11.47 -8.87
N GLY A 109 8.70 -11.90 -10.06
CA GLY A 109 10.01 -12.52 -10.24
C GLY A 109 10.09 -14.00 -9.82
N THR A 110 9.04 -14.57 -9.24
CA THR A 110 9.01 -16.00 -8.86
C THR A 110 8.66 -16.94 -10.01
N GLY A 111 8.15 -16.40 -11.13
CA GLY A 111 7.63 -17.19 -12.24
C GLY A 111 6.28 -17.86 -11.96
N GLN A 112 5.61 -17.52 -10.85
CA GLN A 112 4.35 -18.11 -10.42
C GLN A 112 3.24 -17.05 -10.38
N GLY A 113 2.16 -17.31 -11.10
CA GLY A 113 1.06 -16.35 -11.23
C GLY A 113 1.45 -15.10 -12.02
N ASN A 114 0.57 -14.12 -12.01
CA ASN A 114 0.75 -12.81 -12.65
C ASN A 114 -0.16 -11.79 -11.96
N ALA A 115 0.19 -10.52 -12.00
CA ALA A 115 -0.71 -9.45 -11.59
C ALA A 115 -0.43 -8.15 -12.33
N GLU A 116 -1.49 -7.39 -12.58
CA GLU A 116 -1.49 -6.08 -13.21
C GLU A 116 -2.30 -5.12 -12.34
N VAL A 117 -1.99 -3.83 -12.41
CA VAL A 117 -2.69 -2.79 -11.66
C VAL A 117 -3.07 -1.63 -12.58
N GLU A 118 -4.33 -1.23 -12.48
CA GLU A 118 -4.85 0.01 -13.05
C GLU A 118 -5.02 1.02 -11.93
N LYS A 119 -4.55 2.25 -12.14
CA LYS A 119 -4.69 3.36 -11.20
C LYS A 119 -5.62 4.41 -11.78
N ASP A 120 -6.62 4.81 -11.00
CA ASP A 120 -7.50 5.93 -11.25
C ASP A 120 -7.50 6.84 -10.01
N ASP A 121 -6.74 7.95 -10.08
CA ASP A 121 -6.46 8.83 -8.94
C ASP A 121 -5.91 8.08 -7.71
N LYS A 122 -6.73 7.88 -6.67
CA LYS A 122 -6.40 7.12 -5.45
C LYS A 122 -6.97 5.70 -5.43
N THR A 123 -7.65 5.28 -6.49
CA THR A 123 -8.26 3.96 -6.64
C THR A 123 -7.34 3.06 -7.44
N TYR A 124 -7.07 1.86 -6.90
CA TYR A 124 -6.22 0.85 -7.50
C TYR A 124 -7.04 -0.41 -7.75
N THR A 125 -7.05 -0.88 -9.00
CA THR A 125 -7.67 -2.14 -9.40
C THR A 125 -6.57 -3.12 -9.79
N ILE A 126 -6.36 -4.14 -8.97
CA ILE A 126 -5.33 -5.15 -9.14
C ILE A 126 -5.98 -6.45 -9.56
N LYS A 127 -5.58 -6.98 -10.72
CA LYS A 127 -6.10 -8.24 -11.29
C LYS A 127 -4.97 -9.20 -11.55
N GLY A 128 -5.21 -10.49 -11.38
CA GLY A 128 -4.18 -11.47 -11.62
C GLY A 128 -4.55 -12.89 -11.25
N ASN A 129 -3.52 -13.73 -11.20
CA ASN A 129 -3.58 -15.08 -10.68
C ASN A 129 -2.63 -15.21 -9.50
N ALA A 130 -3.19 -15.52 -8.33
CA ALA A 130 -2.44 -15.82 -7.13
C ALA A 130 -2.23 -17.33 -7.00
N THR A 131 -1.13 -17.72 -6.40
CA THR A 131 -0.75 -19.12 -6.18
C THR A 131 -0.67 -19.43 -4.70
N GLY A 132 -0.88 -20.69 -4.36
CA GLY A 132 -0.84 -21.16 -2.98
C GLY A 132 -0.73 -22.67 -2.90
N VAL A 133 -0.66 -23.18 -1.68
CA VAL A 133 -0.70 -24.61 -1.38
C VAL A 133 -1.83 -24.88 -0.40
N ASP A 134 -2.57 -25.96 -0.63
CA ASP A 134 -3.55 -26.45 0.33
C ASP A 134 -2.82 -27.17 1.46
N MET A 135 -2.84 -26.61 2.67
CA MET A 135 -2.18 -27.23 3.81
C MET A 135 -2.89 -28.50 4.30
N ALA A 136 -4.17 -28.68 3.97
CA ALA A 136 -4.90 -29.92 4.25
C ALA A 136 -4.53 -31.03 3.25
N ASN A 137 -4.03 -30.67 2.06
CA ASN A 137 -3.54 -31.62 1.07
C ASN A 137 -2.29 -31.12 0.30
N PRO A 138 -1.11 -31.10 0.94
CA PRO A 138 0.11 -30.59 0.30
C PRO A 138 0.57 -31.39 -0.94
N MET A 139 0.10 -32.64 -1.08
CA MET A 139 0.43 -33.50 -2.23
C MET A 139 -0.36 -33.13 -3.49
N ALA A 140 -1.42 -32.30 -3.37
CA ALA A 140 -2.14 -31.77 -4.53
C ALA A 140 -1.30 -30.78 -5.36
N GLY A 141 -0.19 -30.29 -4.80
CA GLY A 141 0.69 -29.33 -5.45
C GLY A 141 0.16 -27.90 -5.36
N GLN A 142 0.60 -27.08 -6.32
CA GLN A 142 0.25 -25.67 -6.36
C GLN A 142 -1.18 -25.46 -6.88
N ILE A 143 -1.92 -24.62 -6.17
CA ILE A 143 -3.24 -24.13 -6.56
C ILE A 143 -3.06 -22.71 -7.09
N THR A 144 -3.67 -22.44 -8.26
CA THR A 144 -3.71 -21.10 -8.86
C THR A 144 -5.15 -20.63 -8.93
N LYS A 145 -5.42 -19.40 -8.50
CA LYS A 145 -6.76 -18.80 -8.52
C LYS A 145 -6.72 -17.37 -9.06
N PRO A 146 -7.66 -17.00 -9.94
CA PRO A 146 -7.78 -15.62 -10.39
C PRO A 146 -8.31 -14.76 -9.25
N PHE A 147 -7.91 -13.51 -9.21
CA PHE A 147 -8.39 -12.53 -8.25
C PHE A 147 -8.56 -11.15 -8.88
N GLU A 148 -9.42 -10.35 -8.25
CA GLU A 148 -9.57 -8.93 -8.52
C GLU A 148 -9.74 -8.19 -7.19
N LEU A 149 -8.84 -7.24 -6.93
CA LEU A 149 -8.84 -6.37 -5.75
C LEU A 149 -9.02 -4.92 -6.21
N SER A 150 -10.11 -4.28 -5.81
CA SER A 150 -10.33 -2.84 -5.98
C SER A 150 -10.26 -2.16 -4.62
N VAL A 151 -9.45 -1.10 -4.51
CA VAL A 151 -9.20 -0.40 -3.26
C VAL A 151 -8.96 1.09 -3.51
N THR A 152 -9.66 1.93 -2.75
CA THR A 152 -9.40 3.38 -2.72
C THR A 152 -8.61 3.74 -1.46
N CYS A 153 -7.42 4.31 -1.66
CA CYS A 153 -6.61 4.85 -0.57
C CYS A 153 -7.20 6.19 -0.06
N PRO A 154 -7.20 6.45 1.26
CA PRO A 154 -7.75 7.67 1.84
C PRO A 154 -6.94 8.96 1.56
#